data_AF-A0AAD4BX26-F1
#
_entry.id   AF-A0AAD4BX26-F1
#
_cell.length_a   1.000
_cell.length_b   1.000
_cell.length_c   1.000
_cell.angle_alpha   90.00
_cell.angle_beta   90.00
_cell.angle_gamma   90.00
#
_symmetry.space_group_name_H-M   'P 1'
#
loop_
_entity.id
_entity.type
_entity.pdbx_description
1 polymer ?
#
loop_
_entity_poly.entity_id
_entity_poly.type
_entity_poly.pdbx_seq_one_letter_code
_entity_poly.pdbx_strand_id
1 'polypeptide(L)'
;MKLTYPPVNETSFTDAALAFKIARHTPCSACDTCLGLRPPPDIQVALDDQDSRKSSLGALDQYGSDEDDEPAYLCTCVCGHEVGDHGAGESVIGREEFSRRGRLAIRLDEMLQAIDKLLDFDYSDDAIFSLRQQMKLPVSLISMRSPSLGKIC
;
A
#
# COMPACT_ATOMS: atom_id res chain seq x y z
N MET A 1 -9.60 -17.08 8.18
CA MET A 1 -8.23 -17.17 8.74
C MET A 1 -7.76 -15.77 9.09
N LYS A 2 -6.86 -15.60 10.08
CA LYS A 2 -6.31 -14.28 10.45
C LYS A 2 -4.91 -14.15 9.85
N LEU A 3 -4.72 -13.18 8.95
CA LEU A 3 -3.45 -12.95 8.25
C LEU A 3 -2.96 -11.54 8.53
N THR A 4 -1.64 -11.34 8.58
CA THR A 4 -1.03 -10.05 8.90
C THR A 4 -0.93 -9.17 7.66
N TYR A 5 -1.31 -7.90 7.80
CA TYR A 5 -1.10 -6.90 6.76
C TYR A 5 0.40 -6.60 6.63
N PRO A 6 0.93 -6.38 5.41
CA PRO A 6 2.32 -6.01 5.23
C PRO A 6 2.70 -4.80 6.08
N PRO A 7 3.84 -4.85 6.81
CA PRO A 7 4.24 -3.77 7.69
C PRO A 7 4.38 -2.45 6.93
N VAL A 8 4.15 -1.34 7.64
CA VAL A 8 4.20 0.01 7.05
C VAL A 8 5.61 0.59 7.11
N ASN A 9 6.41 0.16 8.08
CA ASN A 9 7.71 0.76 8.43
C ASN A 9 8.90 -0.14 8.14
N GLU A 10 8.92 -0.84 7.00
CA GLU A 10 10.12 -1.57 6.57
C GLU A 10 11.10 -0.66 5.84
N THR A 11 12.39 -0.82 6.14
CA THR A 11 13.47 -0.08 5.49
C THR A 11 13.70 -0.51 4.04
N SER A 12 13.15 -1.66 3.65
CA SER A 12 13.30 -2.26 2.33
C SER A 12 12.07 -3.13 2.06
N PHE A 13 11.23 -2.71 1.11
CA PHE A 13 10.11 -3.51 0.63
C PHE A 13 10.55 -4.34 -0.57
N THR A 14 10.06 -5.58 -0.65
CA THR A 14 10.09 -6.35 -1.90
C THR A 14 9.20 -5.67 -2.93
N ASP A 15 9.46 -5.90 -4.22
CA ASP A 15 8.64 -5.32 -5.28
C ASP A 15 7.19 -5.80 -5.19
N ALA A 16 6.95 -7.03 -4.74
CA ALA A 16 5.60 -7.55 -4.62
C ALA A 16 4.86 -7.02 -3.37
N ALA A 17 5.54 -6.81 -2.23
CA ALA A 17 5.00 -6.05 -1.11
C ALA A 17 4.60 -4.62 -1.51
N LEU A 18 5.44 -3.97 -2.32
CA LEU A 18 5.14 -2.64 -2.87
C LEU A 18 3.96 -2.68 -3.83
N ALA A 19 3.86 -3.72 -4.67
CA ALA A 19 2.77 -3.92 -5.60
C ALA A 19 1.43 -4.04 -4.86
N PHE A 20 1.36 -4.78 -3.75
CA PHE A 20 0.15 -4.86 -2.93
C PHE A 20 -0.27 -3.51 -2.34
N LYS A 21 0.70 -2.74 -1.83
CA LYS A 21 0.44 -1.39 -1.32
C LYS A 21 -0.07 -0.46 -2.41
N ILE A 22 0.51 -0.50 -3.61
CA ILE A 22 0.04 0.28 -4.77
C ILE A 22 -1.39 -0.13 -5.15
N ALA A 23 -1.61 -1.44 -5.29
CA ALA A 23 -2.88 -2.01 -5.72
C ALA A 23 -4.02 -1.64 -4.76
N ARG A 24 -3.74 -1.62 -3.45
CA ARG A 24 -4.71 -1.20 -2.42
C ARG A 24 -5.28 0.21 -2.66
N HIS A 25 -4.47 1.13 -3.17
CA HIS A 25 -4.84 2.55 -3.29
C HIS A 25 -5.18 2.98 -4.72
N THR A 26 -5.18 2.03 -5.65
CA THR A 26 -5.37 2.29 -7.07
C THR A 26 -6.61 1.56 -7.56
N PRO A 27 -7.55 2.24 -8.23
CA PRO A 27 -8.75 1.59 -8.74
C PRO A 27 -8.40 0.53 -9.78
N CYS A 28 -9.27 -0.47 -9.90
CA CYS A 28 -9.13 -1.50 -10.90
C CYS A 28 -9.33 -0.89 -12.30
N SER A 29 -8.48 -1.28 -13.26
CA SER A 29 -8.63 -0.92 -14.67
C SER A 29 -9.69 -1.75 -15.40
N ALA A 30 -10.05 -2.92 -14.86
CA ALA A 30 -10.97 -3.87 -15.48
C ALA A 30 -12.42 -3.73 -14.98
N CYS A 31 -12.68 -3.02 -13.88
CA CYS A 31 -14.03 -2.75 -13.39
C CYS A 31 -14.17 -1.36 -12.77
N ASP A 32 -15.35 -0.76 -12.90
CA ASP A 32 -15.59 0.64 -12.51
C ASP A 32 -15.91 0.83 -11.01
N THR A 33 -16.22 -0.27 -10.30
CA THR A 33 -16.68 -0.22 -8.90
C THR A 33 -15.57 -0.46 -7.89
N CYS A 34 -14.40 -0.97 -8.32
CA CYS A 34 -13.31 -1.29 -7.43
C CYS A 34 -12.35 -0.09 -7.28
N LEU A 35 -12.31 0.48 -6.08
CA LEU A 35 -11.47 1.64 -5.76
C LEU A 35 -10.04 1.26 -5.35
N GLY A 36 -9.76 -0.03 -5.18
CA GLY A 36 -8.51 -0.52 -4.64
C GLY A 36 -8.58 -2.00 -4.29
N LEU A 37 -7.43 -2.68 -4.31
CA LEU A 37 -7.32 -4.09 -3.98
C LEU A 37 -7.78 -4.35 -2.55
N ARG A 38 -8.67 -5.33 -2.40
CA ARG A 38 -9.23 -5.76 -1.12
C ARG A 38 -9.07 -7.25 -0.94
N PRO A 39 -8.71 -7.71 0.27
CA PRO A 39 -8.68 -9.13 0.57
C PRO A 39 -10.08 -9.76 0.38
N PRO A 40 -10.14 -11.07 0.08
CA PRO A 40 -11.38 -11.84 0.11
C PRO A 40 -12.16 -11.68 1.43
N PRO A 41 -13.51 -11.71 1.40
CA PRO A 41 -14.34 -11.43 2.58
C PRO A 41 -14.21 -12.44 3.72
N ASP A 42 -13.68 -13.64 3.44
CA ASP A 42 -13.41 -14.72 4.38
C ASP A 42 -12.05 -14.59 5.10
N ILE A 43 -11.27 -13.57 4.76
CA ILE A 43 -9.95 -13.31 5.32
C ILE A 43 -10.01 -12.11 6.25
N GLN A 44 -9.68 -12.34 7.52
CA GLN A 44 -9.54 -11.27 8.50
C GLN A 44 -8.08 -10.81 8.51
N VAL A 45 -7.86 -9.58 8.05
CA VAL A 45 -6.53 -8.97 8.09
C VAL A 45 -6.31 -8.32 9.46
N ALA A 46 -5.12 -8.49 10.01
CA ALA A 46 -4.72 -7.89 11.28
C ALA A 46 -3.39 -7.17 11.14
N LEU A 47 -3.17 -6.17 12.01
CA LEU A 47 -1.83 -5.58 12.14
C LEU A 47 -0.93 -6.56 12.88
N ASP A 48 0.33 -6.65 12.44
CA ASP A 48 1.36 -7.34 13.20
C ASP A 48 1.73 -6.45 14.40
N ASP A 49 1.22 -6.79 15.59
CA ASP A 49 1.53 -6.11 16.85
C ASP A 49 2.97 -6.45 17.30
N GLN A 50 3.98 -6.05 16.52
CA GLN A 50 5.38 -6.23 16.91
C GLN A 50 5.76 -5.43 18.15
N ASP A 51 5.01 -4.37 18.50
CA ASP A 51 5.25 -3.63 19.74
C ASP A 51 4.78 -4.38 21.00
N SER A 52 3.89 -5.37 20.86
CA SER A 52 3.48 -6.20 22.00
C SER A 52 4.49 -7.32 22.35
N ARG A 53 5.43 -7.64 21.45
CA ARG A 53 6.45 -8.69 21.68
C ARG A 53 7.78 -8.17 22.22
N LYS A 54 7.98 -6.86 22.36
CA LYS A 54 9.24 -6.28 22.89
C LYS A 54 9.35 -6.29 24.42
N SER A 55 8.33 -6.76 25.15
CA SER A 55 8.37 -6.81 26.63
C SER A 55 8.57 -8.20 27.24
N SER A 56 8.88 -9.24 26.47
CA SER A 56 9.28 -10.53 27.02
C SER A 56 10.64 -10.95 26.47
N LEU A 57 11.70 -10.46 27.13
CA LEU A 57 13.07 -10.93 26.99
C LEU A 57 13.12 -12.46 27.15
N GLY A 58 13.31 -13.18 26.05
CA GLY A 58 13.67 -14.60 26.06
C GLY A 58 12.90 -15.44 25.04
N ALA A 59 13.40 -15.49 23.80
CA ALA A 59 13.23 -16.63 22.91
C ALA A 59 14.38 -16.61 21.88
N LEU A 60 15.35 -17.48 22.12
CA LEU A 60 16.52 -17.76 21.27
C LEU A 60 16.14 -18.94 20.37
N ASP A 61 15.16 -18.76 19.47
CA ASP A 61 14.66 -19.88 18.68
C ASP A 61 13.73 -19.42 17.53
N GLN A 62 14.34 -19.00 16.42
CA GLN A 62 14.07 -19.68 15.13
C GLN A 62 15.03 -19.22 14.04
N TYR A 63 16.04 -20.06 13.81
CA TYR A 63 16.69 -20.19 12.52
C TYR A 63 15.68 -20.91 11.61
N GLY A 64 15.03 -20.17 10.73
CA GLY A 64 14.14 -20.71 9.71
C GLY A 64 14.15 -19.74 8.54
N SER A 65 14.67 -20.19 7.40
CA SER A 65 14.45 -19.55 6.10
C SER A 65 12.95 -19.32 5.92
N ASP A 66 12.48 -18.09 6.05
CA ASP A 66 11.25 -17.71 5.38
C ASP A 66 11.69 -17.12 4.05
N GLU A 67 11.75 -18.02 3.07
CA GLU A 67 11.49 -17.69 1.68
C GLU A 67 10.32 -16.70 1.60
N ASP A 68 10.47 -15.66 0.78
CA ASP A 68 9.52 -14.58 0.53
C ASP A 68 8.11 -15.11 0.17
N ASP A 69 7.34 -15.57 1.16
CA ASP A 69 5.92 -15.92 1.01
C ASP A 69 5.14 -14.60 0.94
N GLU A 70 5.22 -14.00 -0.25
CA GLU A 70 4.36 -12.91 -0.68
C GLU A 70 2.91 -13.24 -0.28
N PRO A 71 2.18 -12.32 0.37
CA PRO A 71 0.86 -12.62 0.92
C PRO A 71 -0.11 -13.06 -0.17
N ALA A 72 -0.22 -14.38 -0.39
CA ALA A 72 -0.99 -14.98 -1.47
C ALA A 72 -2.48 -14.55 -1.44
N TYR A 73 -2.95 -14.16 -0.27
CA TYR A 73 -4.30 -13.64 -0.05
C TYR A 73 -4.55 -12.23 -0.62
N LEU A 74 -3.50 -11.49 -0.97
CA LEU A 74 -3.57 -10.18 -1.63
C LEU A 74 -3.35 -10.28 -3.14
N CYS A 75 -3.11 -11.47 -3.70
CA CYS A 75 -2.92 -11.67 -5.14
C CYS A 75 -4.21 -11.44 -5.95
N THR A 76 -5.38 -11.61 -5.32
CA THR A 76 -6.68 -11.48 -5.99
C THR A 76 -7.60 -10.59 -5.17
N CYS A 77 -8.15 -9.56 -5.83
CA CYS A 77 -9.09 -8.66 -5.20
C CYS A 77 -10.49 -9.29 -5.11
N VAL A 78 -11.32 -8.78 -4.18
CA VAL A 78 -12.77 -9.09 -4.13
C VAL A 78 -13.53 -8.83 -5.45
N CYS A 79 -13.01 -7.99 -6.35
CA CYS A 79 -13.60 -7.76 -7.66
C CYS A 79 -13.26 -8.87 -8.69
N GLY A 80 -12.44 -9.85 -8.31
CA GLY A 80 -12.01 -10.97 -9.16
C GLY A 80 -10.78 -10.69 -10.02
N HIS A 81 -10.18 -9.50 -9.92
CA HIS A 81 -9.02 -9.09 -10.71
C HIS A 81 -7.72 -9.09 -9.89
N GLU A 82 -6.59 -9.19 -10.58
CA GLU A 82 -5.27 -9.35 -9.95
C GLU A 82 -4.64 -8.00 -9.59
N VAL A 83 -3.49 -8.07 -8.90
CA VAL A 83 -2.66 -6.91 -8.52
C VAL A 83 -2.30 -6.05 -9.72
N GLY A 84 -2.01 -6.66 -10.88
CA GLY A 84 -1.68 -5.95 -12.11
C GLY A 84 -2.80 -5.04 -12.61
N ASP A 85 -4.05 -5.48 -12.49
CA ASP A 85 -5.25 -4.70 -12.86
C ASP A 85 -5.51 -3.53 -11.92
N HIS A 86 -4.85 -3.50 -10.76
CA HIS A 86 -4.89 -2.39 -9.81
C HIS A 86 -3.66 -1.50 -9.95
N GLY A 87 -3.11 -1.37 -11.17
CA GLY A 87 -2.07 -0.39 -11.48
C GLY A 87 -0.72 -0.64 -10.80
N ALA A 88 -0.47 -1.89 -10.39
CA ALA A 88 0.78 -2.34 -9.78
C ALA A 88 1.60 -3.27 -10.71
N GLY A 89 1.31 -3.29 -12.01
CA GLY A 89 2.11 -4.02 -13.00
C GLY A 89 3.34 -3.21 -13.44
N GLU A 90 4.51 -3.45 -12.83
CA GLU A 90 5.77 -2.76 -13.16
C GLU A 90 6.12 -2.82 -14.66
N SER A 91 5.91 -3.98 -15.30
CA SER A 91 6.16 -4.17 -16.73
C SER A 91 5.30 -3.29 -17.63
N VAL A 92 4.13 -2.86 -17.16
CA VAL A 92 3.17 -2.03 -17.91
C VAL A 92 3.42 -0.55 -17.70
N ILE A 93 3.65 -0.13 -16.45
CA ILE A 93 3.80 1.30 -16.09
C ILE A 93 5.26 1.78 -16.10
N GLY A 94 6.22 0.86 -16.07
CA GLY A 94 7.64 1.14 -15.96
C GLY A 94 8.10 1.36 -14.52
N ARG A 95 9.39 1.05 -14.27
CA ARG A 95 10.01 1.07 -12.94
C ARG A 95 9.92 2.42 -12.22
N GLU A 96 10.01 3.53 -12.96
CA GLU A 96 9.98 4.88 -12.38
C GLU A 96 8.60 5.21 -11.79
N GLU A 97 7.53 4.94 -12.55
CA GLU A 97 6.16 5.17 -12.10
C GLU A 97 5.77 4.17 -11.01
N PHE A 98 6.20 2.91 -11.13
CA PHE A 98 6.03 1.91 -10.06
C PHE A 98 6.67 2.38 -8.75
N SER A 99 7.93 2.82 -8.80
CA SER A 99 8.64 3.35 -7.63
C SER A 99 7.96 4.60 -7.05
N ARG A 100 7.45 5.49 -7.91
CA ARG A 100 6.71 6.68 -7.48
C ARG A 100 5.42 6.32 -6.77
N ARG A 101 4.59 5.46 -7.37
CA ARG A 101 3.34 4.97 -6.79
C ARG A 101 3.59 4.24 -5.48
N GLY A 102 4.66 3.46 -5.41
CA GLY A 102 5.09 2.78 -4.20
C GLY A 102 5.34 3.75 -3.04
N ARG A 103 6.09 4.83 -3.26
CA ARG A 103 6.32 5.87 -2.24
C ARG A 103 5.02 6.54 -1.76
N LEU A 104 4.10 6.80 -2.68
CA LEU A 104 2.79 7.38 -2.33
C LEU A 104 1.93 6.39 -1.54
N ALA A 105 1.95 5.11 -1.92
CA ALA A 105 1.23 4.04 -1.24
C ALA A 105 1.74 3.82 0.19
N ILE A 106 3.07 3.82 0.39
CA ILE A 106 3.67 3.76 1.73
C ILE A 106 3.17 4.93 2.58
N ARG A 107 3.24 6.16 2.05
CA ARG A 107 2.76 7.36 2.75
C ARG A 107 1.26 7.31 3.09
N LEU A 108 0.45 6.76 2.19
CA LEU A 108 -0.97 6.54 2.44
C LEU A 108 -1.19 5.55 3.59
N ASP A 109 -0.45 4.44 3.60
CA ASP A 109 -0.50 3.45 4.68
C ASP A 109 -0.05 4.07 6.02
N GLU A 110 1.02 4.87 6.04
CA GLU A 110 1.49 5.59 7.24
C GLU A 110 0.41 6.52 7.80
N MET A 111 -0.25 7.30 6.93
CA MET A 111 -1.32 8.21 7.33
C MET A 111 -2.52 7.44 7.91
N LEU A 112 -2.91 6.33 7.27
CA LEU A 112 -4.00 5.48 7.74
C LEU A 112 -3.64 4.78 9.06
N GLN A 113 -2.39 4.36 9.23
CA GLN A 113 -1.94 3.74 10.48
C GLN A 113 -1.94 4.75 11.63
N ALA A 114 -1.52 5.99 11.39
CA ALA A 114 -1.50 7.04 12.40
C ALA A 114 -2.88 7.37 12.99
N ILE A 115 -3.96 7.12 12.22
CA ILE A 115 -5.35 7.33 12.65
C ILE A 115 -6.09 6.01 12.98
N ASP A 116 -5.37 4.89 13.08
CA ASP A 116 -5.92 3.54 13.32
C ASP A 116 -6.99 3.11 12.30
N LYS A 117 -6.81 3.52 11.04
CA LYS A 117 -7.67 3.18 9.89
C LYS A 117 -6.96 2.34 8.83
N LEU A 118 -5.79 1.78 9.14
CA LEU A 118 -5.04 0.97 8.17
C LEU A 118 -5.78 -0.31 7.76
N LEU A 119 -6.65 -0.88 8.58
CA LEU A 119 -7.45 -2.06 8.19
C LEU A 119 -8.84 -1.69 7.66
N ASP A 120 -9.16 -0.39 7.62
CA ASP A 120 -10.42 0.12 7.10
C ASP A 120 -10.25 0.43 5.61
N PHE A 121 -10.50 -0.58 4.77
CA PHE A 121 -10.34 -0.49 3.31
C PHE A 121 -11.38 0.42 2.63
N ASP A 122 -12.44 0.80 3.35
CA ASP A 122 -13.49 1.70 2.87
C ASP A 122 -13.26 3.16 3.35
N TYR A 123 -12.38 3.37 4.32
CA TYR A 123 -12.08 4.71 4.81
C TYR A 123 -11.50 5.61 3.71
N SER A 124 -12.03 6.83 3.64
CA SER A 124 -11.53 7.90 2.79
C SER A 124 -11.90 9.26 3.40
N ASP A 125 -10.91 10.12 3.55
CA ASP A 125 -11.08 11.55 3.81
C ASP A 125 -10.49 12.39 2.65
N ASP A 126 -10.56 13.71 2.74
CA ASP A 126 -10.09 14.61 1.68
C ASP A 126 -8.58 14.47 1.40
N ALA A 127 -7.77 14.19 2.43
CA ALA A 127 -6.32 14.06 2.30
C ALA A 127 -5.95 12.72 1.64
N ILE A 128 -6.55 11.63 2.11
CA ILE A 128 -6.42 10.29 1.53
C ILE A 128 -6.92 10.28 0.08
N PHE A 129 -8.07 10.90 -0.19
CA PHE A 129 -8.61 11.04 -1.55
C PHE A 129 -7.66 11.80 -2.47
N SER A 130 -7.14 12.95 -2.01
CA SER A 130 -6.19 13.76 -2.78
C SER A 130 -4.91 13.00 -3.12
N LEU A 131 -4.39 12.19 -2.20
CA LEU A 131 -3.21 11.35 -2.44
C LEU A 131 -3.51 10.17 -3.38
N ARG A 132 -4.66 9.50 -3.23
CA ARG A 132 -5.12 8.48 -4.19
C ARG A 132 -5.30 9.04 -5.59
N GLN A 133 -5.73 10.30 -5.72
CA GLN A 133 -5.81 10.95 -7.03
C GLN A 133 -4.42 11.17 -7.65
N GLN A 134 -3.39 11.44 -6.84
CA GLN A 134 -2.02 11.54 -7.34
C GLN A 134 -1.52 10.20 -7.90
N MET A 135 -1.94 9.05 -7.36
CA MET A 135 -1.60 7.72 -7.93
C MET A 135 -2.01 7.56 -9.39
N LYS A 136 -3.08 8.26 -9.83
CA LYS A 136 -3.63 8.17 -11.19
C LYS A 136 -2.93 9.09 -12.20
N LEU A 137 -2.28 10.15 -11.72
CA LEU A 137 -1.69 11.15 -12.60
C LEU A 137 -0.29 10.71 -13.05
N PRO A 138 -0.01 10.67 -14.36
CA PRO A 138 1.34 10.43 -14.85
C PRO A 138 2.26 11.60 -14.43
N VAL A 139 3.54 11.28 -14.21
CA VAL A 139 4.59 12.21 -13.76
C VAL A 139 4.61 13.54 -14.53
N SER A 140 4.28 13.51 -15.82
CA SER A 140 4.25 14.67 -16.72
C SER A 140 3.24 15.77 -16.34
N LEU A 141 2.25 15.50 -15.49
CA LEU A 141 1.25 16.48 -15.06
C LEU A 141 1.46 17.01 -13.64
N ILE A 142 2.45 16.49 -12.91
CA ILE A 142 2.78 16.94 -11.56
C ILE A 142 3.73 18.12 -11.69
N SER A 143 3.19 19.23 -12.19
CA SER A 143 3.88 20.52 -12.09
C SER A 143 4.04 20.80 -10.60
N MET A 144 5.27 20.65 -10.11
CA MET A 144 5.68 21.11 -8.78
C MET A 144 5.24 22.57 -8.66
N ARG A 145 4.12 22.82 -7.98
CA ARG A 145 3.71 24.18 -7.63
C ARG A 145 4.61 24.59 -6.49
N SER A 146 5.84 24.97 -6.83
CA SER A 146 6.76 25.60 -5.89
C SER A 146 6.05 26.83 -5.33
N PRO A 147 5.95 26.98 -4.00
CA PRO A 147 5.49 28.23 -3.43
C PRO A 147 6.53 29.29 -3.78
N SER A 148 6.21 30.14 -4.74
CA SER A 148 6.99 31.35 -5.01
C SER A 148 6.94 32.18 -3.73
N LEU A 149 8.03 32.18 -2.97
CA LEU A 149 8.28 33.10 -1.88
C LEU A 149 8.06 34.52 -2.41
N GLY A 150 6.95 35.13 -2.01
CA GLY A 150 6.64 36.52 -2.30
C GLY A 150 7.75 37.39 -1.73
N LYS A 151 8.52 38.03 -2.63
CA LYS A 151 9.38 39.15 -2.26
C LYS A 151 8.48 40.32 -1.89
N ILE A 152 8.47 40.65 -0.62
CA ILE A 152 8.01 41.95 -0.11
C ILE A 152 9.18 42.91 -0.30
N CYS A 153 9.04 43.88 -1.21
CA CYS A 153 9.69 45.19 -1.20
C CYS A 153 8.78 46.16 -1.96
#